data_AF-A0A9D7D5T4-F1
#
_entry.id   AF-A0A9D7D5T4-F1
#
_cell.length_a   1.000
_cell.length_b   1.000
_cell.length_c   1.000
_cell.angle_alpha   90.00
_cell.angle_beta   90.00
_cell.angle_gamma   90.00
#
_symmetry.space_group_name_H-M   'P 1'
#
loop_
_entity.id
_entity.type
_entity.pdbx_description
1 polymer ?
#
loop_
_entity_poly.entity_id
_entity_poly.type
_entity_poly.pdbx_seq_one_letter_code
_entity_poly.pdbx_strand_id
1 'polypeptide(L)'
;MSIFPLAANLAAARQPDVPRVRTEDEATSMAGGPVFLAVEELPDLFETPEAAEQAVPELYGTGLYELIWRDGWRVTMRYWRPAPPAPVARTGASAAKKPLGHARTPEEARELLGAPAELASEVLPKLYIDHKQLMKRWADVVKNGLGEIVEREGKFAMSLTYWRPMHAPGIAAPLAPIERIELAERAAAPMRGPTPQADLDIGLFEEQATENPNVVLVTEEGDGRFRGSE
;
A
#
# COMPACT_ATOMS: atom_id res chain seq x y z
N MET A 1 -4.59 24.97 -19.82
CA MET A 1 -4.96 24.03 -18.74
C MET A 1 -5.40 22.75 -19.44
N SER A 2 -4.65 21.68 -19.26
CA SER A 2 -4.83 20.43 -20.02
C SER A 2 -6.05 19.65 -19.53
N ILE A 3 -6.68 18.89 -20.43
CA ILE A 3 -7.78 17.96 -20.12
C ILE A 3 -7.26 16.55 -20.38
N PHE A 4 -7.43 15.63 -19.44
CA PHE A 4 -6.84 14.30 -19.52
C PHE A 4 -7.92 13.22 -19.60
N PRO A 5 -7.71 12.14 -20.36
CA PRO A 5 -8.61 11.01 -20.37
C PRO A 5 -8.60 10.27 -19.02
N LEU A 6 -9.74 9.74 -18.61
CA LEU A 6 -9.90 8.91 -17.42
C LEU A 6 -10.02 7.43 -17.83
N ALA A 7 -8.97 6.65 -17.57
CA ALA A 7 -8.87 5.29 -18.09
C ALA A 7 -8.06 4.36 -17.18
N ALA A 8 -8.32 3.05 -17.26
CA ALA A 8 -7.60 2.06 -16.45
C ALA A 8 -6.15 1.79 -16.91
N ASN A 9 -5.83 2.09 -18.17
CA ASN A 9 -4.52 1.88 -18.78
C ASN A 9 -4.36 2.76 -20.04
N LEU A 10 -3.13 2.85 -20.56
CA LEU A 10 -2.79 3.62 -21.76
C LEU A 10 -3.63 3.24 -23.00
N ALA A 11 -3.92 1.95 -23.19
CA ALA A 11 -4.68 1.48 -24.35
C ALA A 11 -6.12 2.02 -24.33
N ALA A 12 -6.77 1.99 -23.17
CA ALA A 12 -8.09 2.58 -22.97
C ALA A 12 -8.05 4.12 -23.03
N ALA A 13 -7.00 4.76 -22.52
CA ALA A 13 -6.84 6.22 -22.54
C ALA A 13 -6.79 6.80 -23.97
N ARG A 14 -6.36 6.01 -24.95
CA ARG A 14 -6.28 6.40 -26.37
C ARG A 14 -7.60 6.23 -27.13
N GLN A 15 -8.64 5.68 -26.50
CA GLN A 15 -9.94 5.53 -27.14
C GLN A 15 -10.61 6.91 -27.28
N PRO A 16 -11.25 7.21 -28.43
CA PRO A 16 -11.79 8.54 -28.72
C PRO A 16 -12.98 8.93 -27.83
N ASP A 17 -13.71 7.95 -27.32
CA ASP A 17 -14.91 8.07 -26.51
C ASP A 17 -14.63 8.04 -25.00
N VAL A 18 -13.36 7.92 -24.60
CA VAL A 18 -13.00 7.87 -23.18
C VAL A 18 -13.32 9.22 -22.51
N PRO A 19 -13.93 9.22 -21.31
CA PRO A 19 -14.24 10.46 -20.61
C PRO A 19 -12.97 11.29 -20.39
N ARG A 20 -13.07 12.61 -20.61
CA ARG A 20 -11.96 13.54 -20.39
C ARG A 20 -12.33 14.54 -19.31
N VAL A 21 -11.44 14.69 -18.34
CA VAL A 21 -11.66 15.51 -17.15
C VAL A 21 -10.44 16.38 -16.86
N ARG A 22 -10.68 17.53 -16.25
CA ARG A 22 -9.67 18.59 -16.16
C ARG A 22 -8.95 18.55 -14.81
N THR A 23 -9.64 18.15 -13.76
CA THR A 23 -9.13 18.16 -12.39
C THR A 23 -9.14 16.77 -11.77
N GLU A 24 -8.31 16.59 -10.74
CA GLU A 24 -8.30 15.38 -9.94
C GLU A 24 -9.63 15.15 -9.22
N ASP A 25 -10.27 16.22 -8.73
CA ASP A 25 -11.57 16.14 -8.05
C ASP A 25 -12.69 15.63 -8.97
N GLU A 26 -12.73 16.12 -10.22
CA GLU A 26 -13.66 15.64 -11.25
C GLU A 26 -13.39 14.16 -11.56
N ALA A 27 -12.12 13.81 -11.76
CA ALA A 27 -11.70 12.45 -12.05
C ALA A 27 -12.04 11.48 -10.91
N THR A 28 -11.79 11.88 -9.66
CA THR A 28 -12.11 11.13 -8.44
C THR A 28 -13.60 10.91 -8.32
N SER A 29 -14.39 11.97 -8.52
CA SER A 29 -15.86 11.90 -8.47
C SER A 29 -16.41 10.95 -9.53
N MET A 30 -15.87 10.98 -10.75
CA MET A 30 -16.29 10.08 -11.84
C MET A 30 -15.80 8.64 -11.66
N ALA A 31 -14.60 8.44 -11.12
CA ALA A 31 -14.02 7.12 -10.90
C ALA A 31 -14.59 6.41 -9.65
N GLY A 32 -15.30 7.14 -8.79
CA GLY A 32 -15.84 6.65 -7.52
C GLY A 32 -14.76 6.36 -6.48
N GLY A 33 -13.57 6.96 -6.61
CA GLY A 33 -12.43 6.66 -5.75
C GLY A 33 -11.17 7.38 -6.21
N PRO A 34 -10.05 7.21 -5.48
CA PRO A 34 -8.81 7.93 -5.76
C PRO A 34 -8.32 7.66 -7.19
N VAL A 35 -7.82 8.72 -7.83
CA VAL A 35 -7.13 8.65 -9.12
C VAL A 35 -5.72 9.19 -8.94
N PHE A 36 -4.84 8.91 -9.90
CA PHE A 36 -3.55 9.57 -10.00
C PHE A 36 -3.25 9.89 -11.46
N LEU A 37 -2.41 10.91 -11.68
CA LEU A 37 -1.97 11.26 -13.02
C LEU A 37 -0.88 10.27 -13.47
N ALA A 38 -1.25 9.33 -14.32
CA ALA A 38 -0.33 8.37 -14.91
C ALA A 38 0.42 8.98 -16.10
N VAL A 39 1.69 8.62 -16.23
CA VAL A 39 2.54 8.93 -17.39
C VAL A 39 3.07 7.61 -17.92
N GLU A 40 2.58 7.18 -19.08
CA GLU A 40 2.99 5.90 -19.68
C GLU A 40 3.56 6.12 -21.09
N GLU A 41 4.58 5.32 -21.42
CA GLU A 41 5.27 5.36 -22.70
C GLU A 41 4.51 4.53 -23.74
N LEU A 42 4.35 5.08 -24.94
CA LEU A 42 3.87 4.34 -26.10
C LEU A 42 4.93 3.30 -26.52
N PRO A 43 4.52 2.16 -27.10
CA PRO A 43 5.45 1.07 -27.43
C PRO A 43 6.47 1.44 -28.52
N ASP A 44 6.16 2.45 -29.34
CA ASP A 44 6.93 2.81 -30.53
C ASP A 44 8.18 3.65 -30.19
N LEU A 45 9.28 3.32 -30.87
CA LEU A 45 10.53 4.07 -30.86
C LEU A 45 10.71 4.74 -32.23
N PHE A 46 10.97 6.04 -32.23
CA PHE A 46 11.12 6.83 -33.45
C PHE A 46 12.58 7.27 -33.64
N GLU A 47 13.02 7.28 -34.90
CA GLU A 47 14.36 7.75 -35.27
C GLU A 47 14.46 9.28 -35.25
N THR A 48 13.35 9.98 -35.55
CA THR A 48 13.29 11.45 -35.55
C THR A 48 12.02 11.98 -34.89
N PRO A 49 12.00 13.24 -34.41
CA PRO A 49 10.80 13.87 -33.87
C PRO A 49 9.65 13.95 -34.88
N GLU A 50 9.95 14.18 -36.15
CA GLU A 50 8.95 14.30 -37.22
C GLU A 50 8.22 12.98 -37.47
N ALA A 51 8.93 11.85 -37.35
CA ALA A 51 8.32 10.53 -37.43
C ALA A 51 7.35 10.28 -36.25
N ALA A 52 7.70 10.75 -35.05
CA ALA A 52 6.83 10.68 -33.88
C ALA A 52 5.58 11.56 -34.05
N GLU A 53 5.73 12.76 -34.60
CA GLU A 53 4.62 13.68 -34.88
C GLU A 53 3.65 13.13 -35.94
N GLN A 54 4.18 12.49 -36.99
CA GLN A 54 3.33 11.83 -37.99
C GLN A 54 2.53 10.64 -37.41
N ALA A 55 3.14 9.87 -36.50
CA ALA A 55 2.49 8.74 -35.85
C ALA A 55 1.49 9.17 -34.76
N VAL A 56 1.73 10.31 -34.11
CA VAL A 56 0.87 10.89 -33.07
C VAL A 56 0.56 12.34 -33.45
N PRO A 57 -0.44 12.59 -34.31
CA PRO A 57 -0.75 13.96 -34.77
C PRO A 57 -1.09 14.94 -33.64
N GLU A 58 -1.55 14.45 -32.49
CA GLU A 58 -1.85 15.25 -31.30
C GLU A 58 -0.62 15.49 -30.38
N LEU A 59 0.58 15.08 -30.81
CA LEU A 59 1.82 15.15 -30.02
C LEU A 59 2.06 16.56 -29.47
N TYR A 60 1.80 17.56 -30.30
CA TYR A 60 1.89 18.97 -29.94
C TYR A 60 0.49 19.60 -29.92
N GLY A 61 0.15 20.26 -28.81
CA GLY A 61 -1.04 21.12 -28.71
C GLY A 61 -2.11 20.67 -27.70
N THR A 62 -2.25 19.37 -27.43
CA THR A 62 -3.26 18.87 -26.46
C THR A 62 -2.76 18.89 -25.01
N GLY A 63 -1.43 18.88 -24.82
CA GLY A 63 -0.81 18.69 -23.50
C GLY A 63 -0.97 17.27 -22.94
N LEU A 64 -1.52 16.35 -23.73
CA LEU A 64 -1.67 14.93 -23.38
C LEU A 64 -0.37 14.16 -23.57
N TYR A 65 0.34 14.48 -24.64
CA TYR A 65 1.54 13.78 -25.04
C TYR A 65 2.80 14.59 -24.74
N GLU A 66 3.90 13.89 -24.56
CA GLU A 66 5.23 14.47 -24.45
C GLU A 66 6.23 13.60 -25.19
N LEU A 67 7.07 14.25 -26.00
CA LEU A 67 8.19 13.62 -26.66
C LEU A 67 9.39 13.62 -25.72
N ILE A 68 9.95 12.43 -25.45
CA ILE A 68 11.13 12.26 -24.60
C ILE A 68 12.26 11.59 -25.39
N TRP A 69 13.50 11.82 -24.95
CA TRP A 69 14.66 11.09 -25.44
C TRP A 69 15.10 10.03 -24.42
N ARG A 70 15.00 8.76 -24.80
CA ARG A 70 15.51 7.61 -24.02
C ARG A 70 15.85 6.48 -24.99
N ASP A 71 17.14 6.33 -25.27
CA ASP A 71 17.67 5.36 -26.24
C ASP A 71 17.09 5.54 -27.66
N GLY A 72 16.53 6.72 -27.93
CA GLY A 72 15.81 7.15 -29.15
C GLY A 72 14.60 8.05 -28.79
N TRP A 73 13.84 8.51 -29.79
CA TRP A 73 12.65 9.35 -29.56
C TRP A 73 11.45 8.50 -29.18
N ARG A 74 10.83 8.80 -28.04
CA ARG A 74 9.68 8.06 -27.51
C ARG A 74 8.58 9.03 -27.12
N VAL A 75 7.33 8.59 -27.27
CA VAL A 75 6.16 9.39 -26.89
C VAL A 75 5.60 8.85 -25.59
N THR A 76 5.35 9.74 -24.63
CA THR A 76 4.61 9.43 -23.41
C THR A 76 3.25 10.10 -23.44
N MET A 77 2.28 9.53 -22.73
CA MET A 77 0.94 10.06 -22.60
C MET A 77 0.56 10.20 -21.13
N ARG A 78 -0.06 11.34 -20.81
CA ARG A 78 -0.64 11.67 -19.51
C ARG A 78 -2.13 11.35 -19.50
N TYR A 79 -2.59 10.66 -18.47
CA TYR A 79 -4.00 10.37 -18.29
C TYR A 79 -4.34 10.15 -16.80
N TRP A 80 -5.60 10.38 -16.43
CA TRP A 80 -6.09 10.01 -15.10
C TRP A 80 -6.28 8.51 -15.04
N ARG A 81 -5.59 7.87 -14.10
CA ARG A 81 -5.75 6.45 -13.83
C ARG A 81 -6.45 6.25 -12.50
N PRO A 82 -7.59 5.54 -12.46
CA PRO A 82 -8.16 5.11 -11.19
C PRO A 82 -7.18 4.22 -10.46
N ALA A 83 -6.93 4.54 -9.18
CA ALA A 83 -6.20 3.64 -8.32
C ALA A 83 -6.95 2.30 -8.21
N PRO A 84 -6.24 1.20 -7.97
CA PRO A 84 -6.89 -0.04 -7.58
C PRO A 84 -7.65 0.17 -6.26
N PRO A 85 -8.65 -0.68 -5.95
CA PRO A 85 -9.35 -0.63 -4.67
C PRO A 85 -8.37 -0.58 -3.50
N ALA A 86 -8.49 0.43 -2.65
CA ALA A 86 -7.61 0.64 -1.52
C ALA A 86 -7.91 -0.39 -0.41
N PRO A 87 -6.91 -0.82 0.36
CA PRO A 87 -7.13 -1.74 1.47
C PRO A 87 -8.07 -1.12 2.52
N VAL A 88 -8.89 -1.95 3.16
CA VAL A 88 -9.81 -1.55 4.22
C VAL A 88 -9.31 -2.08 5.55
N ALA A 89 -9.03 -1.19 6.50
CA ALA A 89 -8.50 -1.55 7.80
C ALA A 89 -8.65 -0.44 8.84
N ARG A 90 -8.45 -0.77 10.13
CA ARG A 90 -8.49 0.22 11.22
C ARG A 90 -7.23 1.07 11.37
N THR A 91 -6.10 0.56 10.91
CA THR A 91 -4.77 1.19 11.06
C THR A 91 -3.94 0.94 9.81
N GLY A 92 -2.95 1.79 9.54
CA GLY A 92 -2.01 1.60 8.43
C GLY A 92 -1.23 0.28 8.56
N ALA A 93 -0.91 -0.12 9.79
CA ALA A 93 -0.25 -1.40 10.06
C ALA A 93 -1.10 -2.62 9.67
N SER A 94 -2.42 -2.57 9.94
CA SER A 94 -3.36 -3.62 9.53
C SER A 94 -3.57 -3.61 8.03
N ALA A 95 -3.74 -2.43 7.41
CA ALA A 95 -3.86 -2.28 5.97
C ALA A 95 -2.66 -2.89 5.22
N ALA A 96 -1.45 -2.71 5.77
CA ALA A 96 -0.21 -3.25 5.23
C ALA A 96 -0.02 -4.77 5.36
N LYS A 97 -0.68 -5.43 6.32
CA LYS A 97 -0.41 -6.84 6.68
C LYS A 97 -1.58 -7.76 6.44
N LYS A 98 -2.76 -7.41 6.98
CA LYS A 98 -3.98 -8.21 6.93
C LYS A 98 -5.18 -7.26 6.83
N PRO A 99 -5.41 -6.65 5.66
CA PRO A 99 -6.60 -5.84 5.44
C PRO A 99 -7.87 -6.72 5.51
N LEU A 100 -9.00 -6.11 5.87
CA LEU A 100 -10.31 -6.77 5.90
C LEU A 100 -10.82 -7.09 4.48
N GLY A 101 -10.37 -6.30 3.51
CA GLY A 101 -10.74 -6.39 2.11
C GLY A 101 -10.18 -5.18 1.37
N HIS A 102 -10.67 -4.94 0.17
CA HIS A 102 -10.34 -3.76 -0.62
C HIS A 102 -11.61 -3.11 -1.12
N ALA A 103 -11.64 -1.78 -1.14
CA ALA A 103 -12.79 -0.99 -1.56
C ALA A 103 -12.35 0.18 -2.44
N ARG A 104 -13.17 0.51 -3.41
CA ARG A 104 -13.00 1.68 -4.27
C ARG A 104 -13.78 2.86 -3.73
N THR A 105 -15.00 2.62 -3.25
CA THR A 105 -15.93 3.66 -2.79
C THR A 105 -16.04 3.68 -1.26
N PRO A 106 -16.44 4.81 -0.66
CA PRO A 106 -16.74 4.86 0.77
C PRO A 106 -17.89 3.91 1.16
N GLU A 107 -18.84 3.64 0.26
CA GLU A 107 -19.95 2.71 0.50
C GLU A 107 -19.46 1.26 0.60
N GLU A 108 -18.60 0.82 -0.32
CA GLU A 108 -17.97 -0.52 -0.28
C GLU A 108 -17.12 -0.68 0.99
N ALA A 109 -16.37 0.36 1.35
CA ALA A 109 -15.57 0.35 2.58
C ALA A 109 -16.46 0.27 3.83
N ARG A 110 -17.58 0.99 3.85
CA ARG A 110 -18.57 0.95 4.93
C ARG A 110 -19.17 -0.44 5.12
N GLU A 111 -19.41 -1.18 4.05
CA GLU A 111 -19.93 -2.55 4.13
C GLU A 111 -18.94 -3.48 4.85
N LEU A 112 -17.64 -3.36 4.55
CA LEU A 112 -16.58 -4.14 5.18
C LEU A 112 -16.33 -3.72 6.64
N LEU A 113 -16.38 -2.41 6.92
CA LEU A 113 -16.11 -1.86 8.25
C LEU A 113 -17.31 -1.93 9.19
N GLY A 114 -18.53 -1.99 8.66
CA GLY A 114 -19.76 -1.84 9.44
C GLY A 114 -19.93 -0.45 10.08
N ALA A 115 -19.21 0.55 9.58
CA ALA A 115 -19.21 1.94 10.06
C ALA A 115 -18.86 2.89 8.90
N PRO A 116 -19.25 4.18 8.96
CA PRO A 116 -18.84 5.16 7.95
C PRO A 116 -17.32 5.14 7.75
N ALA A 117 -16.88 5.27 6.51
CA ALA A 117 -15.48 5.11 6.14
C ALA A 117 -14.91 6.43 5.59
N GLU A 118 -13.66 6.71 5.91
CA GLU A 118 -12.87 7.77 5.30
C GLU A 118 -11.60 7.19 4.69
N LEU A 119 -11.15 7.82 3.60
CA LEU A 119 -9.85 7.51 3.01
C LEU A 119 -8.79 8.28 3.79
N ALA A 120 -7.81 7.57 4.34
CA ALA A 120 -6.73 8.16 5.12
C ALA A 120 -5.37 7.74 4.58
N SER A 121 -4.39 8.62 4.69
CA SER A 121 -2.99 8.32 4.42
C SER A 121 -2.21 8.34 5.74
N GLU A 122 -1.51 7.25 6.04
CA GLU A 122 -0.74 7.11 7.28
C GLU A 122 0.70 6.68 6.99
N VAL A 123 1.66 7.38 7.58
CA VAL A 123 3.08 7.02 7.49
C VAL A 123 3.36 5.81 8.38
N LEU A 124 3.71 4.69 7.74
CA LEU A 124 4.10 3.46 8.42
C LEU A 124 5.40 3.67 9.21
N PRO A 125 5.53 3.04 10.40
CA PRO A 125 6.66 3.28 11.31
C PRO A 125 7.98 2.70 10.80
N LYS A 126 7.96 1.77 9.85
CA LYS A 126 9.18 1.13 9.35
C LYS A 126 9.94 2.08 8.43
N LEU A 127 11.14 2.48 8.86
CA LEU A 127 12.09 3.24 8.07
C LEU A 127 13.00 2.31 7.24
N TYR A 128 13.24 2.70 6.00
CA TYR A 128 14.12 2.05 5.04
C TYR A 128 15.36 2.92 4.84
N ILE A 129 16.52 2.28 4.76
CA ILE A 129 17.79 3.00 4.64
C ILE A 129 17.92 3.71 3.28
N ASP A 130 17.35 3.13 2.24
CA ASP A 130 17.39 3.65 0.89
C ASP A 130 16.07 3.40 0.14
N HIS A 131 15.90 4.16 -0.94
CA HIS A 131 14.73 4.07 -1.82
C HIS A 131 14.59 2.69 -2.47
N LYS A 132 15.70 1.99 -2.74
CA LYS A 132 15.71 0.69 -3.42
C LYS A 132 15.08 -0.40 -2.54
N GLN A 133 15.40 -0.43 -1.26
CA GLN A 133 14.84 -1.37 -0.29
C GLN A 133 13.35 -1.13 -0.07
N LEU A 134 12.94 0.13 -0.01
CA LEU A 134 11.53 0.49 0.08
C LEU A 134 10.79 0.01 -1.18
N MET A 135 11.29 0.36 -2.37
CA MET A 135 10.67 -0.02 -3.64
C MET A 135 10.63 -1.54 -3.85
N LYS A 136 11.62 -2.30 -3.37
CA LYS A 136 11.58 -3.77 -3.42
C LYS A 136 10.32 -4.34 -2.76
N ARG A 137 9.82 -3.68 -1.71
CA ARG A 137 8.62 -4.13 -0.98
C ARG A 137 7.34 -3.45 -1.45
N TRP A 138 7.41 -2.17 -1.83
CA TRP A 138 6.24 -1.33 -2.04
C TRP A 138 6.07 -0.80 -3.45
N ALA A 139 6.89 -1.24 -4.42
CA ALA A 139 6.84 -0.74 -5.79
C ALA A 139 5.42 -0.76 -6.36
N ASP A 140 4.66 -1.84 -6.15
CA ASP A 140 3.32 -1.96 -6.69
C ASP A 140 2.34 -0.99 -6.03
N VAL A 141 2.47 -0.75 -4.73
CA VAL A 141 1.63 0.21 -4.00
C VAL A 141 1.90 1.65 -4.48
N VAL A 142 3.18 2.01 -4.65
CA VAL A 142 3.59 3.34 -5.13
C VAL A 142 3.19 3.55 -6.59
N LYS A 143 3.47 2.59 -7.47
CA LYS A 143 3.14 2.68 -8.91
C LYS A 143 1.64 2.80 -9.18
N ASN A 144 0.83 2.26 -8.28
CA ASN A 144 -0.62 2.30 -8.38
C ASN A 144 -1.25 3.48 -7.62
N GLY A 145 -0.45 4.42 -7.11
CA GLY A 145 -0.94 5.62 -6.42
C GLY A 145 -1.56 5.37 -5.05
N LEU A 146 -1.43 4.17 -4.49
CA LEU A 146 -1.93 3.84 -3.15
C LEU A 146 -0.93 4.13 -2.03
N GLY A 147 0.28 4.58 -2.37
CA GLY A 147 1.26 4.98 -1.37
C GLY A 147 2.29 5.96 -1.89
N GLU A 148 2.82 6.73 -0.96
CA GLU A 148 3.80 7.77 -1.19
C GLU A 148 5.05 7.49 -0.37
N ILE A 149 6.22 7.84 -0.92
CA ILE A 149 7.49 7.73 -0.22
C ILE A 149 7.77 9.04 0.50
N VAL A 150 7.93 8.98 1.81
CA VAL A 150 8.17 10.15 2.65
C VAL A 150 9.54 10.05 3.29
N GLU A 151 10.31 11.14 3.27
CA GLU A 151 11.58 11.20 3.98
C GLU A 151 11.35 11.49 5.47
N ARG A 152 11.96 10.69 6.35
CA ARG A 152 11.94 10.87 7.81
C ARG A 152 13.28 10.50 8.40
N GLU A 153 13.83 11.40 9.21
CA GLU A 153 15.06 11.13 9.98
C GLU A 153 16.25 10.71 9.09
N GLY A 154 16.35 11.30 7.89
CA GLY A 154 17.37 10.95 6.89
C GLY A 154 17.21 9.54 6.29
N LYS A 155 16.02 8.94 6.44
CA LYS A 155 15.62 7.63 5.91
C LYS A 155 14.29 7.77 5.15
N PHE A 156 13.82 6.67 4.56
CA PHE A 156 12.57 6.64 3.80
C PHE A 156 11.48 5.86 4.54
N ALA A 157 10.26 6.37 4.54
CA ALA A 157 9.07 5.73 5.08
C ALA A 157 8.01 5.59 3.97
N MET A 158 7.09 4.64 4.17
CA MET A 158 5.94 4.46 3.30
C MET A 158 4.72 5.12 3.93
N SER A 159 4.11 6.08 3.24
CA SER A 159 2.76 6.57 3.52
C SER A 159 1.77 5.72 2.75
N LEU A 160 0.90 4.99 3.46
CA LEU A 160 -0.09 4.10 2.85
C LEU A 160 -1.47 4.74 2.88
N THR A 161 -2.15 4.76 1.74
CA THR A 161 -3.54 5.19 1.61
C THR A 161 -4.47 3.99 1.78
N TYR A 162 -5.43 4.09 2.70
CA TYR A 162 -6.36 3.01 3.03
C TYR A 162 -7.69 3.56 3.56
N TRP A 163 -8.75 2.74 3.49
CA TRP A 163 -10.04 3.07 4.09
C TRP A 163 -10.04 2.69 5.56
N ARG A 164 -10.39 3.66 6.41
CA ARG A 164 -10.53 3.47 7.86
C ARG A 164 -11.92 3.88 8.35
N PRO A 165 -12.40 3.32 9.47
CA PRO A 165 -13.66 3.75 10.04
C PRO A 165 -13.53 5.18 10.56
N MET A 166 -14.48 6.04 10.21
CA MET A 166 -14.64 7.34 10.82
C MET A 166 -15.08 7.17 12.27
N HIS A 167 -14.38 7.83 13.18
CA HIS A 167 -14.74 7.91 14.59
C HIS A 167 -14.33 9.26 15.16
N ALA A 168 -15.01 9.69 16.22
CA ALA A 168 -14.61 10.93 16.89
C ALA A 168 -13.18 10.80 17.45
N PRO A 169 -12.40 11.89 17.46
CA PRO A 169 -11.08 11.91 18.10
C PRO A 169 -11.18 11.44 19.55
N GLY A 170 -10.25 10.57 19.98
CA GLY A 170 -10.22 10.03 21.34
C GLY A 170 -11.21 8.89 21.62
N ILE A 171 -12.08 8.54 20.67
CA ILE A 171 -12.94 7.35 20.76
C ILE A 171 -12.31 6.24 19.93
N ALA A 172 -12.18 5.04 20.50
CA ALA A 172 -11.74 3.89 19.72
C ALA A 172 -12.78 3.53 18.65
N ALA A 173 -12.32 3.31 17.42
CA ALA A 173 -13.21 2.87 16.35
C ALA A 173 -13.99 1.59 16.74
N PRO A 174 -15.26 1.44 16.32
CA PRO A 174 -15.99 0.19 16.49
C PRO A 174 -15.27 -0.95 15.75
N LEU A 175 -15.38 -2.17 16.28
CA LEU A 175 -14.87 -3.37 15.62
C LEU A 175 -15.72 -3.70 14.39
N ALA A 176 -15.08 -4.04 13.29
CA ALA A 176 -15.76 -4.51 12.10
C ALA A 176 -16.51 -5.82 12.40
N PRO A 177 -17.58 -6.17 11.63
CA PRO A 177 -18.32 -7.40 11.84
C PRO A 177 -17.43 -8.65 11.94
N ILE A 178 -16.47 -8.79 11.02
CA ILE A 178 -15.54 -9.93 11.01
C ILE A 178 -14.58 -9.93 12.20
N GLU A 179 -14.13 -8.75 12.65
CA GLU A 179 -13.27 -8.62 13.84
C GLU A 179 -14.02 -8.99 15.12
N ARG A 180 -15.32 -8.68 15.20
CA ARG A 180 -16.18 -9.10 16.32
C ARG A 180 -16.34 -10.61 16.35
N ILE A 181 -16.48 -11.25 15.19
CA ILE A 181 -16.53 -12.71 15.08
C ILE A 181 -15.20 -13.32 15.49
N GLU A 182 -14.06 -12.86 14.93
CA GLU A 182 -12.73 -13.36 15.31
C GLU A 182 -12.46 -13.18 16.81
N LEU A 183 -12.87 -12.06 17.40
CA LEU A 183 -12.72 -11.81 18.83
C LEU A 183 -13.61 -12.74 19.67
N ALA A 184 -14.86 -12.95 19.26
CA ALA A 184 -15.77 -13.87 19.93
C ALA A 184 -15.25 -15.31 19.87
N GLU A 185 -14.72 -15.74 18.72
CA GLU A 185 -14.08 -17.05 18.56
C GLU A 185 -12.83 -17.20 19.44
N ARG A 186 -11.97 -16.17 19.51
CA ARG A 186 -10.81 -16.18 20.41
C ARG A 186 -11.19 -16.17 21.89
N ALA A 187 -12.28 -15.49 22.25
CA ALA A 187 -12.78 -15.45 23.62
C ALA A 187 -13.48 -16.76 24.02
N ALA A 188 -14.15 -17.42 23.07
CA ALA A 188 -14.77 -18.73 23.24
C ALA A 188 -13.77 -19.88 23.14
N ALA A 189 -12.60 -19.65 22.54
CA ALA A 189 -11.52 -20.63 22.49
C ALA A 189 -11.15 -21.02 23.93
N PRO A 190 -11.04 -22.31 24.24
CA PRO A 190 -10.66 -22.75 25.56
C PRO A 190 -9.32 -22.11 25.92
N MET A 191 -9.32 -21.31 26.99
CA MET A 191 -8.08 -20.92 27.66
C MET A 191 -7.27 -22.19 27.87
N ARG A 192 -5.96 -22.17 27.57
CA ARG A 192 -5.08 -23.31 27.90
C ARG A 192 -5.45 -23.75 29.33
N GLY A 193 -5.76 -25.05 29.48
CA GLY A 193 -6.23 -25.58 30.74
C GLY A 193 -5.26 -25.25 31.89
N PRO A 194 -5.72 -25.32 33.15
CA PRO A 194 -4.88 -25.02 34.32
C PRO A 194 -3.67 -25.95 34.46
N THR A 195 -3.64 -27.06 33.73
CA THR A 195 -2.44 -27.85 33.52
C THR A 195 -1.38 -27.00 32.83
N PRO A 196 -0.21 -26.78 33.46
CA PRO A 196 0.96 -26.26 32.76
C PRO A 196 1.13 -27.03 31.45
N GLN A 197 1.55 -26.37 30.37
CA GLN A 197 2.05 -27.10 29.22
C GLN A 197 3.18 -28.00 29.73
N ALA A 198 2.90 -29.30 29.83
CA ALA A 198 3.95 -30.29 29.98
C ALA A 198 4.82 -30.12 28.74
N ASP A 199 6.09 -29.79 28.97
CA ASP A 199 7.13 -29.61 27.96
C ASP A 199 7.07 -28.29 27.17
N LEU A 200 7.06 -27.17 27.90
CA LEU A 200 7.85 -26.03 27.46
C LEU A 200 9.29 -26.28 27.92
N ASP A 201 10.11 -26.91 27.08
CA ASP A 201 11.57 -26.84 27.17
C ASP A 201 12.00 -25.39 26.88
N ILE A 202 11.69 -24.48 27.80
CA ILE A 202 12.39 -23.22 27.92
C ILE A 202 13.69 -23.60 28.60
N GLY A 203 14.70 -23.91 27.78
CA GLY A 203 16.07 -24.04 28.24
C GLY A 203 16.54 -22.72 28.83
N LEU A 204 16.23 -22.47 30.10
CA LEU A 204 16.99 -21.56 30.95
C LEU A 204 18.35 -22.22 31.15
N PHE A 205 19.26 -21.98 30.22
CA PHE A 205 20.66 -22.34 30.41
C PHE A 205 21.23 -21.38 31.45
N GLU A 206 21.13 -21.77 32.72
CA GLU A 206 21.88 -21.15 33.79
C GLU A 206 23.36 -21.53 33.61
N GLU A 207 24.09 -20.81 32.76
CA GLU A 207 25.55 -20.79 32.89
C GLU A 207 25.90 -19.95 34.12
N GLN A 208 26.46 -20.60 35.15
CA GLN A 208 27.08 -19.88 36.26
C GLN A 208 28.23 -19.05 35.71
N ALA A 209 28.20 -17.73 35.92
CA ALA A 209 29.31 -16.87 35.59
C ALA A 209 30.57 -17.35 36.34
N THR A 210 31.59 -17.77 35.59
CA THR A 210 32.82 -18.38 36.11
C THR A 210 33.58 -17.46 37.08
N GLU A 211 33.24 -16.17 37.14
CA GLU A 211 33.93 -15.17 37.94
C GLU A 211 33.18 -14.75 39.23
N ASN A 212 31.90 -15.14 39.44
CA ASN A 212 31.20 -14.84 40.70
C ASN A 212 29.92 -15.71 40.92
N PRO A 213 29.89 -16.63 41.90
CA PRO A 213 28.78 -17.58 42.08
C PRO A 213 27.48 -16.99 42.64
N ASN A 214 27.40 -15.66 42.86
CA ASN A 214 26.20 -14.99 43.40
C ASN A 214 25.45 -14.15 42.35
N VAL A 215 25.79 -14.23 41.06
CA VAL A 215 25.15 -13.44 40.00
C VAL A 215 24.69 -14.37 38.87
N VAL A 216 23.39 -14.39 38.59
CA VAL A 216 22.79 -15.07 37.44
C VAL A 216 22.67 -14.07 36.30
N LEU A 217 23.28 -14.37 35.14
CA LEU A 217 23.13 -13.58 33.92
C LEU A 217 22.01 -14.21 33.08
N VAL A 218 20.91 -13.48 32.87
CA VAL A 218 19.78 -13.91 32.04
C VAL A 218 19.93 -13.27 30.66
N THR A 219 20.25 -14.08 29.64
CA THR A 219 20.21 -13.65 28.23
C THR A 219 18.93 -14.20 27.59
N GLU A 220 17.95 -13.34 27.31
CA GLU A 220 16.81 -13.65 26.44
C GLU A 220 17.27 -13.73 24.97
N GLU A 221 17.91 -14.83 24.58
CA GLU A 221 18.02 -15.21 23.17
C GLU A 221 17.73 -16.70 23.02
N GLY A 222 16.48 -17.02 22.69
CA GLY A 222 16.05 -18.37 22.30
C GLY A 222 15.11 -18.31 21.10
N ASP A 223 15.66 -18.23 19.88
CA ASP A 223 14.94 -18.50 18.62
C ASP A 223 14.59 -19.99 18.59
N GLY A 224 13.32 -20.31 18.84
CA GLY A 224 12.78 -21.66 19.01
C GLY A 224 12.90 -22.59 17.79
N ARG A 225 14.12 -23.03 17.49
CA ARG A 225 14.41 -24.04 16.46
C ARG A 225 15.48 -25.02 16.94
N PHE A 226 15.07 -26.03 17.71
CA PHE A 226 15.87 -27.25 17.84
C PHE A 226 15.45 -28.26 16.76
N ARG A 227 16.42 -28.62 15.92
CA ARG A 227 16.37 -29.85 15.11
C ARG A 227 16.79 -30.99 16.03
N GLY A 228 15.91 -31.96 16.20
CA GLY A 228 16.23 -33.21 16.89
C GLY A 228 17.36 -33.95 16.18
N SER A 229 18.28 -34.47 16.97
CA SER A 229 19.25 -35.48 16.57
C SER A 229 19.16 -36.63 17.56
N GLU A 230 18.53 -37.73 17.13
CA GLU A 230 19.12 -39.07 17.31
C GLU A 230 19.97 -39.37 16.08
#